data_AF-T1C496-F1
#
_entry.id   AF-T1C496-F1
#
_cell.length_a   1.000
_cell.length_b   1.000
_cell.length_c   1.000
_cell.angle_alpha   90.00
_cell.angle_beta   90.00
_cell.angle_gamma   90.00
#
_symmetry.space_group_name_H-M   'P 1'
#
loop_
_entity.id
_entity.type
_entity.pdbx_description
1 polymer ?
#
loop_
_entity_poly.entity_id
_entity_poly.type
_entity_poly.pdbx_seq_one_letter_code
_entity_poly.pdbx_strand_id
1 'polypeptide(L)'
;MAVDYVYEPGSVAKIATFAAALSRGIITPGTEMVVPDQIIVGGTNFHDAEVHPPTIMTPKDILAQSSNVGTITIASHLTPHEINASFRNFGWGVASGLNLPGESLGFLDPSKKWSGTAPGS
;
A
#
# COMPACT_ATOMS: atom_id res chain seq x y z
N MET A 1 13.23 -11.27 19.60
CA MET A 1 14.09 -11.13 18.41
C MET A 1 13.14 -11.10 17.22
N ALA A 2 12.76 -9.90 16.75
CA ALA A 2 11.64 -9.69 15.82
C ALA A 2 12.12 -9.23 14.43
N VAL A 3 13.32 -9.67 14.06
CA VAL A 3 14.01 -9.32 12.83
C VAL A 3 14.47 -10.62 12.18
N ASP A 4 13.48 -11.31 11.63
CA ASP A 4 13.62 -12.25 10.54
C ASP A 4 12.20 -12.45 10.01
N TYR A 5 12.09 -12.67 8.71
CA TYR A 5 10.89 -12.58 7.88
C TYR A 5 10.61 -11.19 7.30
N VAL A 6 10.94 -11.10 6.01
CA VAL A 6 10.40 -10.20 5.00
C VAL A 6 8.87 -10.19 5.14
N TYR A 7 8.38 -9.33 6.02
CA TYR A 7 6.96 -9.13 6.22
C TYR A 7 6.56 -8.04 5.22
N GLU A 8 5.76 -8.41 4.21
CA GLU A 8 4.92 -7.42 3.53
C GLU A 8 4.28 -6.58 4.64
N PRO A 9 4.44 -5.25 4.70
CA PRO A 9 4.13 -4.46 5.90
C PRO A 9 2.64 -4.44 6.30
N GLY A 10 1.83 -5.34 5.73
CA GLY A 10 0.43 -5.53 6.01
C GLY A 10 -0.36 -4.28 5.67
N SER A 11 -1.53 -4.16 6.28
CA SER A 11 -2.42 -3.04 6.01
C SER A 11 -1.91 -1.68 6.52
N VAL A 12 -0.87 -1.64 7.36
CA VAL A 12 -0.25 -0.38 7.82
C VAL A 12 0.45 0.36 6.66
N ALA A 13 0.94 -0.40 5.68
CA ALA A 13 1.56 0.15 4.47
C ALA A 13 0.59 0.95 3.59
N LYS A 14 -0.72 0.71 3.74
CA LYS A 14 -1.77 1.41 2.98
C LYS A 14 -1.69 2.93 3.17
N ILE A 15 -1.23 3.41 4.32
CA ILE A 15 -1.09 4.85 4.61
C ILE A 15 -0.21 5.54 3.56
N ALA A 16 0.90 4.92 3.13
CA ALA A 16 1.77 5.53 2.12
C ALA A 16 1.09 5.59 0.75
N THR A 17 0.40 4.52 0.35
CA THR A 17 -0.38 4.49 -0.89
C THR A 17 -1.49 5.55 -0.89
N PHE A 18 -2.22 5.67 0.23
CA PHE A 18 -3.30 6.65 0.37
C PHE A 18 -2.77 8.08 0.38
N ALA A 19 -1.65 8.34 1.06
CA ALA A 19 -1.01 9.65 1.04
C ALA A 19 -0.52 10.02 -0.36
N ALA A 20 0.04 9.07 -1.11
CA ALA A 20 0.42 9.28 -2.50
C ALA A 20 -0.81 9.65 -3.34
N ALA A 21 -1.88 8.86 -3.26
CA ALA A 21 -3.10 9.08 -4.02
C ALA A 21 -3.78 10.41 -3.67
N LEU A 22 -3.84 10.77 -2.38
CA LEU A 22 -4.37 12.06 -1.91
C LEU A 22 -3.52 13.24 -2.41
N SER A 23 -2.19 13.16 -2.28
CA SER A 23 -1.28 14.24 -2.70
C SER A 23 -1.30 14.48 -4.22
N ARG A 24 -1.62 13.44 -5.00
CA ARG A 24 -1.77 13.50 -6.46
C ARG A 24 -3.17 13.90 -6.91
N GLY A 25 -4.12 14.05 -5.99
CA GLY A 25 -5.53 14.34 -6.31
C GLY A 25 -6.27 13.18 -6.99
N ILE A 26 -5.74 11.96 -6.93
CA ILE A 26 -6.36 10.75 -7.49
C ILE A 26 -7.62 10.39 -6.69
N ILE A 27 -7.56 10.60 -5.38
CA ILE A 27 -8.69 10.42 -4.47
C ILE A 27 -8.88 11.66 -3.61
N THR A 28 -10.12 11.84 -3.17
CA THR A 28 -10.51 12.72 -2.07
C THR A 28 -11.21 11.86 -1.02
N PRO A 29 -11.39 12.34 0.23
CA PRO A 29 -12.11 11.57 1.25
C PRO A 29 -13.55 11.16 0.88
N GLY A 30 -14.15 11.80 -0.14
CA GLY A 30 -15.49 11.47 -0.65
C GLY A 30 -15.49 10.88 -2.06
N THR A 31 -14.33 10.52 -2.62
CA THR A 31 -14.28 9.79 -3.90
C THR A 31 -14.93 8.43 -3.71
N GLU A 32 -15.93 8.10 -4.52
CA GLU A 32 -16.62 6.81 -4.45
C GLU A 32 -16.06 5.86 -5.50
N MET A 33 -15.90 4.58 -5.14
CA MET A 33 -15.53 3.52 -6.06
C MET A 33 -16.27 2.21 -5.74
N VAL A 34 -16.57 1.45 -6.78
CA VAL A 34 -17.15 0.10 -6.64
C VAL A 34 -16.03 -0.88 -6.35
N VAL A 35 -16.07 -1.49 -5.16
CA VAL A 35 -15.06 -2.43 -4.67
C VAL A 35 -15.69 -3.83 -4.58
N PRO A 36 -15.32 -4.78 -5.47
CA PRO A 36 -15.65 -6.19 -5.29
C PRO A 36 -14.84 -6.80 -4.14
N ASP A 37 -15.22 -7.98 -3.66
CA ASP A 37 -14.50 -8.73 -2.63
C ASP A 37 -13.20 -9.37 -3.14
N GLN A 38 -13.02 -9.47 -4.46
CA GLN A 38 -11.80 -9.99 -5.07
C GLN A 38 -11.44 -9.31 -6.39
N ILE A 39 -10.15 -9.34 -6.72
CA ILE A 39 -9.60 -8.81 -7.98
C ILE A 39 -8.38 -9.64 -8.42
N ILE A 40 -8.24 -9.84 -9.73
CA ILE A 40 -7.06 -10.49 -10.31
C ILE A 40 -6.11 -9.43 -10.85
N VAL A 41 -4.88 -9.41 -10.36
CA VAL A 41 -3.81 -8.51 -10.82
C VAL A 41 -2.57 -9.34 -11.13
N GLY A 42 -2.02 -9.21 -12.34
CA GLY A 42 -0.82 -9.93 -12.75
C GLY A 42 -0.93 -11.47 -12.68
N GLY A 43 -2.15 -12.02 -12.74
CA GLY A 43 -2.42 -13.45 -12.60
C GLY A 43 -2.57 -13.94 -11.16
N THR A 44 -2.41 -13.07 -10.16
CA THR A 44 -2.67 -13.36 -8.75
C THR A 44 -4.06 -12.87 -8.36
N ASN A 45 -4.83 -13.73 -7.67
CA ASN A 45 -6.13 -13.34 -7.10
C ASN A 45 -5.92 -12.74 -5.70
N PHE A 46 -6.41 -11.52 -5.50
CA PHE A 46 -6.42 -10.83 -4.22
C PHE A 46 -7.85 -10.74 -3.73
N HIS A 47 -8.05 -10.89 -2.42
CA HIS A 47 -9.36 -10.80 -1.80
C HIS A 47 -9.34 -9.94 -0.54
N ASP A 48 -10.50 -9.40 -0.20
CA ASP A 48 -10.75 -8.77 1.08
C ASP A 48 -10.87 -9.83 2.19
N ALA A 49 -10.67 -9.41 3.43
CA ALA A 49 -10.73 -10.33 4.56
C ALA A 49 -12.14 -10.90 4.76
N GLU A 50 -13.15 -10.09 4.46
CA GLU A 50 -14.57 -10.44 4.55
C GLU A 50 -15.16 -10.56 3.14
N VAL A 51 -16.04 -11.54 2.94
CA VAL A 51 -16.78 -11.69 1.68
C VAL A 51 -17.91 -10.67 1.63
N HIS A 52 -18.02 -9.95 0.52
CA HIS A 52 -19.08 -8.97 0.31
C HIS A 52 -19.45 -8.84 -1.17
N PRO A 53 -20.69 -8.42 -1.50
CA PRO A 53 -21.01 -8.03 -2.87
C PRO A 53 -20.18 -6.79 -3.27
N PRO A 54 -20.07 -6.48 -4.58
CA PRO A 54 -19.53 -5.22 -5.03
C PRO A 54 -20.22 -4.04 -4.32
N THR A 55 -19.44 -3.28 -3.56
CA THR A 55 -19.94 -2.25 -2.65
C THR A 55 -19.31 -0.90 -3.01
N ILE A 56 -20.10 0.17 -2.93
CA ILE A 56 -19.57 1.53 -3.08
C ILE A 56 -18.82 1.88 -1.79
N MET A 57 -17.53 2.16 -1.91
CA MET A 57 -16.68 2.54 -0.79
C MET A 57 -15.98 3.87 -1.08
N THR A 58 -15.86 4.71 -0.06
CA THR A 58 -14.94 5.85 -0.06
C THR A 58 -13.56 5.44 0.42
N PRO A 59 -12.48 6.23 0.20
CA PRO A 59 -11.19 5.97 0.82
C PRO A 59 -11.25 5.81 2.35
N LYS A 60 -12.16 6.52 3.03
CA LYS A 60 -12.36 6.33 4.46
C LYS A 60 -12.86 4.92 4.77
N ASP A 61 -13.83 4.43 4.01
CA ASP A 61 -14.39 3.09 4.18
C ASP A 61 -13.35 2.02 3.85
N ILE A 62 -12.59 2.19 2.77
CA ILE A 62 -11.53 1.26 2.36
C ILE A 62 -10.47 1.14 3.46
N LEU A 63 -10.07 2.26 4.08
CA LEU A 63 -9.10 2.23 5.17
C LEU A 63 -9.72 1.65 6.46
N ALA A 64 -10.96 2.02 6.79
CA ALA A 64 -11.66 1.57 8.00
C ALA A 64 -11.96 0.07 7.98
N GLN A 65 -12.38 -0.47 6.83
CA GLN A 65 -12.60 -1.90 6.61
C GLN A 65 -11.32 -2.64 6.24
N SER A 66 -10.21 -1.91 6.08
CA SER A 66 -8.93 -2.46 5.63
C SER A 66 -9.06 -3.29 4.35
N SER A 67 -9.87 -2.83 3.40
CA SER A 67 -10.08 -3.50 2.10
C SER A 67 -8.76 -3.54 1.31
N ASN A 68 -8.30 -4.74 0.99
CA ASN A 68 -7.15 -5.02 0.14
C ASN A 68 -7.48 -4.67 -1.31
N VAL A 69 -8.65 -5.08 -1.79
CA VAL A 69 -9.12 -4.82 -3.16
C VAL A 69 -9.24 -3.32 -3.39
N GLY A 70 -9.88 -2.57 -2.49
CA GLY A 70 -9.98 -1.12 -2.59
C GLY A 70 -8.60 -0.42 -2.56
N THR A 71 -7.67 -0.93 -1.74
CA THR A 71 -6.29 -0.43 -1.72
C THR A 71 -5.58 -0.67 -3.05
N ILE A 72 -5.68 -1.87 -3.60
CA ILE A 72 -5.07 -2.24 -4.90
C ILE A 72 -5.66 -1.39 -6.01
N THR A 73 -6.98 -1.16 -6.00
CA THR A 73 -7.64 -0.26 -6.96
C THR A 73 -7.06 1.14 -6.89
N ILE A 74 -6.91 1.73 -5.70
CA ILE A 74 -6.26 3.04 -5.53
C ILE A 74 -4.81 3.01 -6.02
N ALA A 75 -4.05 1.97 -5.66
CA ALA A 75 -2.65 1.81 -6.03
C ALA A 75 -2.46 1.69 -7.55
N SER A 76 -3.43 1.13 -8.27
CA SER A 76 -3.36 0.94 -9.73
C SER A 76 -3.32 2.26 -10.51
N HIS A 77 -3.75 3.36 -9.88
CA HIS A 77 -3.67 4.71 -10.44
C HIS A 77 -2.34 5.42 -10.14
N LEU A 78 -1.47 4.81 -9.34
CA LEU A 78 -0.15 5.34 -9.01
C LEU A 78 0.93 4.59 -9.78
N THR A 79 1.97 5.32 -10.15
CA THR A 79 3.20 4.68 -10.61
C THR A 79 3.94 4.03 -9.44
N PRO A 80 4.68 2.94 -9.67
CA PRO A 80 5.57 2.35 -8.66
C PRO A 80 6.51 3.38 -8.01
N HIS A 81 6.96 4.37 -8.79
CA HIS A 81 7.81 5.46 -8.29
C HIS A 81 7.08 6.34 -7.27
N GLU A 82 5.81 6.68 -7.51
CA GLU A 82 5.03 7.53 -6.59
C GLU A 82 4.74 6.83 -5.27
N ILE A 83 4.45 5.52 -5.31
CA ILE A 83 4.29 4.70 -4.11
C ILE A 83 5.62 4.64 -3.35
N ASN A 84 6.73 4.36 -4.03
CA ASN A 84 8.07 4.31 -3.42
C ASN A 84 8.47 5.65 -2.78
N ALA A 85 8.26 6.76 -3.49
CA ALA A 85 8.53 8.10 -2.99
C ALA A 85 7.72 8.42 -1.74
N SER A 86 6.44 8.00 -1.70
CA SER A 86 5.61 8.16 -0.51
C SER A 86 6.15 7.39 0.68
N PHE A 87 6.53 6.11 0.52
CA PHE A 87 7.15 5.32 1.59
C PHE A 87 8.43 5.98 2.12
N ARG A 88 9.28 6.50 1.23
CA ARG A 88 10.49 7.24 1.64
C ARG A 88 10.17 8.52 2.41
N ASN A 89 9.12 9.25 2.00
CA ASN A 89 8.67 10.45 2.70
C ASN A 89 8.13 10.15 4.11
N PHE A 90 7.60 8.95 4.34
CA PHE A 90 7.25 8.46 5.68
C PHE A 90 8.45 7.96 6.51
N GLY A 91 9.67 8.05 5.97
CA GLY A 91 10.90 7.64 6.65
C GLY A 91 11.22 6.16 6.51
N TRP A 92 10.51 5.40 5.69
CA TRP A 92 10.87 4.00 5.43
C TRP A 92 12.08 3.91 4.51
N GLY A 93 13.05 3.06 4.84
CA GLY A 93 14.29 2.95 4.08
C GLY A 93 15.27 4.11 4.32
N VAL A 94 14.99 4.98 5.30
CA VAL A 94 15.82 6.13 5.68
C VAL A 94 16.23 5.96 7.14
N ALA A 95 17.49 6.24 7.46
CA ALA A 95 17.95 6.22 8.84
C ALA A 95 17.15 7.24 9.65
N SER A 96 16.62 6.84 10.80
CA SER A 96 15.91 7.72 11.73
C SER A 96 16.81 8.82 12.30
N GLY A 97 18.13 8.70 12.13
CA GLY A 97 19.12 9.66 12.62
C GLY A 97 19.39 9.53 14.12
N LEU A 98 18.80 8.54 14.79
CA LEU A 98 18.99 8.28 16.22
C LEU A 98 20.35 7.64 16.55
N ASN A 99 21.12 7.25 15.52
CA ASN A 99 22.49 6.76 15.63
C ASN A 99 22.63 5.59 16.63
N LEU A 100 21.60 4.71 16.64
CA LEU A 100 21.54 3.57 17.55
C LEU A 100 22.36 2.40 16.97
N PRO A 101 23.21 1.74 17.78
CA PRO A 101 23.86 0.52 17.34
C PRO A 101 22.81 -0.56 17.01
N GLY A 102 22.74 -0.99 15.75
CA GLY A 102 21.77 -2.01 15.29
C GLY A 102 20.51 -1.45 14.63
N GLU A 103 20.48 -0.17 14.26
CA GLU A 103 19.37 0.42 13.50
C GLU A 103 19.23 -0.25 12.12
N SER A 104 18.14 -0.99 11.94
CA SER A 104 17.75 -1.51 10.62
C SER A 104 17.00 -0.42 9.87
N LEU A 105 17.51 -0.03 8.71
CA LEU A 105 16.93 1.02 7.86
C LEU A 105 15.57 0.63 7.25
N GLY A 106 15.17 -0.63 7.40
CA GLY A 106 14.15 -1.24 6.56
C GLY A 106 14.64 -1.39 5.12
N PHE A 107 14.10 -2.36 4.39
CA PHE A 107 14.42 -2.58 2.99
C PHE A 107 13.21 -2.18 2.14
N LEU A 108 13.35 -1.12 1.36
CA LEU A 108 12.39 -0.72 0.33
C LEU A 108 13.11 -0.82 -1.00
N ASP A 109 12.86 -1.89 -1.75
CA ASP A 109 13.54 -2.10 -3.02
C ASP A 109 13.18 -0.96 -4.00
N PRO A 110 14.10 -0.54 -4.89
CA PRO A 110 13.79 0.45 -5.91
C PRO A 110 12.61 -0.04 -6.75
N SER A 111 11.69 0.86 -7.10
CA SER A 111 10.45 0.54 -7.83
C SER A 111 10.66 -0.19 -9.17
N LYS A 112 11.89 -0.18 -9.72
CA LYS A 112 12.30 -0.92 -10.92
C LYS A 112 12.44 -2.43 -10.72
N LYS A 113 12.51 -2.90 -9.47
CA LYS A 113 12.63 -4.33 -9.13
C LYS A 113 11.30 -4.96 -8.71
N TRP A 114 10.26 -4.14 -8.54
CA TRP A 114 8.95 -4.62 -8.12
C TRP A 114 8.36 -5.52 -9.19
N SER A 115 7.98 -6.74 -8.80
CA SER A 115 7.25 -7.64 -9.69
C SER A 115 5.85 -7.06 -9.95
N GLY A 116 5.24 -7.38 -11.09
CA GLY A 116 3.95 -6.83 -11.51
C GLY A 116 2.77 -7.13 -10.57
N THR A 117 2.99 -7.87 -9.48
CA THR A 117 2.01 -8.24 -8.46
C THR A 117 2.30 -7.63 -7.08
N ALA A 118 3.45 -6.99 -6.86
CA ALA A 118 3.85 -6.52 -5.54
C ALA A 118 4.55 -5.15 -5.59
N PRO A 119 3.87 -4.05 -5.24
CA PRO A 119 4.55 -2.80 -4.96
C PRO A 119 5.31 -2.90 -3.62
N GLY A 120 6.61 -3.20 -3.67
CA GLY A 120 7.47 -3.21 -2.48
C GLY A 120 8.38 -4.43 -2.30
N SER A 121 8.39 -5.39 -3.23
CA SER A 121 9.32 -6.53 -3.21
C SER A 121 10.75 -6.11 -3.50
#